data_AF-A0A928A243-F1
#
_entry.id   AF-A0A928A243-F1
#
_cell.length_a   1.000
_cell.length_b   1.000
_cell.length_c   1.000
_cell.angle_alpha   90.00
_cell.angle_beta   90.00
_cell.angle_gamma   90.00
#
_symmetry.space_group_name_H-M   'P 1'
#
loop_
_entity.id
_entity.type
_entity.pdbx_description
1 polymer ?
#
loop_
_entity_poly.entity_id
_entity_poly.type
_entity_poly.pdbx_seq_one_letter_code
_entity_poly.pdbx_strand_id
1 'polypeptide(L)'
;MKNEQDKIVKAREFCQKVKELAKEYSLSFFVVTEGASAISNNGCEAVKNARDNHIKWELEHGSDPYEDWDKDKGGNPNEQK
;
A
#
# COMPACT_ATOMS: atom_id res chain seq x y z
N MET A 1 -4.34 21.51 14.38
CA MET A 1 -4.06 20.12 13.99
C MET A 1 -4.31 19.95 12.49
N LYS A 2 -3.45 20.49 11.63
CA LYS A 2 -3.07 19.81 10.38
C LYS A 2 -2.12 18.70 10.85
N ASN A 3 -2.25 17.41 10.49
CA ASN A 3 -1.06 16.54 10.37
C ASN A 3 -1.28 15.03 10.20
N GLU A 4 -2.34 14.37 10.71
CA GLU A 4 -2.36 12.89 10.69
C GLU A 4 -2.94 12.33 9.39
N GLN A 5 -4.09 12.83 8.97
CA GLN A 5 -4.66 12.50 7.66
C GLN A 5 -3.71 12.88 6.52
N ASP A 6 -3.07 14.05 6.62
CA ASP A 6 -2.08 14.51 5.62
C ASP A 6 -0.86 13.56 5.54
N LYS A 7 -0.44 12.96 6.65
CA LYS A 7 0.65 11.96 6.66
C LYS A 7 0.21 10.67 5.97
N ILE A 8 -0.99 10.18 6.25
CA ILE A 8 -1.52 8.97 5.61
C ILE A 8 -1.67 9.18 4.10
N VAL A 9 -2.18 10.32 3.66
CA VAL A 9 -2.30 10.65 2.22
C VAL A 9 -0.91 10.64 1.56
N LYS A 10 0.09 11.29 2.16
CA LYS A 10 1.47 11.27 1.64
C LYS A 10 2.08 9.87 1.63
N ALA A 11 1.81 9.05 2.64
CA ALA A 11 2.26 7.67 2.72
C ALA A 11 1.67 6.81 1.59
N ARG A 12 0.38 6.96 1.31
CA ARG A 12 -0.33 6.30 0.20
C ARG A 12 0.20 6.78 -1.16
N GLU A 13 0.38 8.10 -1.35
CA GLU A 13 0.98 8.68 -2.57
C GLU A 13 2.39 8.16 -2.82
N PHE A 14 3.22 8.06 -1.76
CA PHE A 14 4.56 7.47 -1.86
C PHE A 14 4.49 6.01 -2.30
N CYS A 15 3.62 5.21 -1.67
CA CYS A 15 3.41 3.81 -2.05
C CYS A 15 2.97 3.64 -3.50
N GLN A 16 2.11 4.51 -4.03
CA GLN A 16 1.72 4.53 -5.45
C GLN A 16 2.91 4.81 -6.36
N LYS A 17 3.70 5.84 -6.07
CA LYS A 17 4.90 6.18 -6.86
C LYS A 17 5.93 5.06 -6.85
N VAL A 18 6.12 4.37 -5.73
CA VAL A 18 7.01 3.19 -5.66
C VAL A 18 6.47 2.04 -6.51
N LYS A 19 5.15 1.78 -6.52
CA LYS A 19 4.54 0.77 -7.41
C LYS A 19 4.79 1.08 -8.88
N GLU A 20 4.57 2.34 -9.28
CA GLU A 20 4.80 2.81 -10.65
C GLU A 20 6.27 2.66 -11.05
N LEU A 21 7.19 3.13 -10.22
CA LEU A 21 8.62 3.01 -10.45
C LEU A 21 9.04 1.54 -10.56
N ALA A 22 8.63 0.69 -9.63
CA ALA A 22 9.01 -0.72 -9.65
C ALA A 22 8.50 -1.45 -10.91
N LYS A 23 7.34 -1.04 -11.43
CA LYS A 23 6.78 -1.56 -12.69
C LYS A 23 7.70 -1.24 -13.88
N GLU A 24 8.27 -0.04 -13.95
CA GLU A 24 9.20 0.36 -15.02
C GLU A 24 10.42 -0.56 -15.11
N TYR A 25 10.93 -1.02 -13.95
CA TYR A 25 12.08 -1.90 -13.87
C TYR A 25 11.72 -3.39 -13.76
N SER A 26 10.43 -3.74 -13.75
CA SER A 26 9.94 -5.10 -13.50
C SER A 26 10.47 -5.73 -12.19
N LEU A 27 10.68 -4.91 -11.16
CA LEU A 27 11.27 -5.35 -9.88
C LEU A 27 10.21 -5.78 -8.87
N SER A 28 10.56 -6.79 -8.07
CA SER A 28 9.82 -7.12 -6.85
C SER A 28 10.24 -6.19 -5.72
N PHE A 29 9.29 -5.72 -4.92
CA PHE A 29 9.55 -4.90 -3.74
C PHE A 29 8.48 -5.12 -2.67
N PHE A 30 8.84 -4.81 -1.44
CA PHE A 30 7.90 -4.60 -0.35
C PHE A 30 8.35 -3.37 0.45
N VAL A 31 7.42 -2.46 0.71
CA VAL A 31 7.68 -1.23 1.46
C VAL A 31 6.56 -1.01 2.48
N VAL A 32 6.95 -0.51 3.64
CA VAL A 32 6.07 -0.15 4.76
C VAL A 32 6.45 1.25 5.21
N THR A 33 5.46 2.09 5.46
CA THR A 33 5.59 3.45 6.00
C THR A 33 4.63 3.64 7.18
N GLU A 34 4.74 4.76 7.89
CA GLU A 34 3.76 5.11 8.92
C GLU A 34 2.39 5.41 8.25
N GLY A 35 1.51 4.41 8.17
CA GLY A 35 0.15 4.53 7.67
C GLY A 35 -0.12 3.94 6.28
N ALA A 36 0.86 3.31 5.62
CA ALA A 36 0.62 2.56 4.39
C ALA A 36 1.67 1.46 4.15
N SER A 37 1.33 0.48 3.32
CA SER A 37 2.30 -0.46 2.76
C SER A 37 2.00 -0.73 1.28
N ALA A 38 3.01 -1.16 0.53
CA ALA A 38 2.86 -1.59 -0.85
C ALA A 38 3.79 -2.76 -1.18
N ILE A 39 3.32 -3.60 -2.09
CA ILE A 39 4.04 -4.78 -2.58
C ILE A 39 3.83 -4.92 -4.08
N SER A 40 4.89 -5.32 -4.77
CA SER A 40 4.84 -5.99 -6.09
C SER A 40 5.75 -7.20 -6.00
N ASN A 41 5.27 -8.38 -6.38
CA ASN A 41 6.04 -9.60 -6.23
C ASN A 41 5.95 -10.48 -7.49
N ASN A 42 7.07 -10.56 -8.21
CA ASN A 42 7.23 -11.37 -9.42
C ASN A 42 7.92 -12.71 -9.10
N GLY A 43 7.54 -13.35 -7.98
CA GLY A 43 8.12 -14.62 -7.53
C GLY A 43 9.38 -14.49 -6.67
N CYS A 44 9.66 -13.30 -6.12
CA CYS A 44 10.77 -13.10 -5.19
C CYS A 44 10.41 -13.59 -3.78
N GLU A 45 11.05 -14.69 -3.34
CA GLU A 45 10.80 -15.32 -2.04
C GLU A 45 11.11 -14.40 -0.85
N ALA A 46 12.17 -13.59 -0.97
CA ALA A 46 12.54 -12.63 0.08
C ALA A 46 11.45 -11.58 0.31
N VAL A 47 10.89 -11.03 -0.78
CA VAL A 47 9.78 -10.07 -0.74
C VAL A 47 8.51 -10.71 -0.16
N LYS A 48 8.21 -11.96 -0.56
CA LYS A 48 7.11 -12.73 0.01
C LYS A 48 7.24 -12.90 1.52
N ASN A 49 8.40 -13.38 1.98
CA ASN A 49 8.66 -13.63 3.39
C ASN A 49 8.56 -12.34 4.23
N ALA A 50 9.08 -11.22 3.71
CA ALA A 50 8.94 -9.92 4.37
C ALA A 50 7.47 -9.50 4.53
N ARG A 51 6.65 -9.66 3.48
CA ARG A 51 5.21 -9.38 3.56
C ARG A 51 4.47 -10.32 4.50
N ASP A 52 4.78 -11.63 4.49
CA ASP A 52 4.12 -12.60 5.36
C ASP A 52 4.37 -12.27 6.85
N ASN A 53 5.59 -11.85 7.21
CA ASN A 53 5.90 -11.39 8.57
C ASN A 53 5.17 -10.09 8.93
N HIS A 54 5.03 -9.17 7.98
CA HIS A 54 4.26 -7.95 8.20
C HIS A 54 2.77 -8.25 8.43
N ILE A 55 2.15 -9.10 7.62
CA ILE A 55 0.76 -9.55 7.80
C ILE A 55 0.57 -10.16 9.19
N LYS A 56 1.51 -11.00 9.63
CA LYS A 56 1.48 -11.58 10.97
C LYS A 56 1.49 -10.50 12.06
N TRP A 57 2.39 -9.51 11.93
CA TRP A 57 2.45 -8.39 12.87
C TRP A 57 1.15 -7.57 12.87
N GLU A 58 0.58 -7.25 11.71
CA GLU A 58 -0.68 -6.51 11.58
C GLU A 58 -1.83 -7.23 12.29
N LEU A 59 -1.97 -8.55 12.08
CA LEU A 59 -2.98 -9.38 12.73
C LEU A 59 -2.80 -9.44 14.25
N GLU A 60 -1.56 -9.55 14.73
CA GLU A 60 -1.25 -9.55 16.18
C GLU A 60 -1.57 -8.22 16.87
N HIS A 61 -1.62 -7.12 16.11
CA HIS A 61 -1.86 -5.77 16.63
C HIS A 61 -3.25 -5.20 16.28
N GLY A 62 -4.14 -6.03 15.71
CA GLY A 62 -5.53 -5.65 15.42
C GLY A 62 -5.70 -4.76 14.18
N SER A 63 -4.72 -4.72 13.28
CA SER A 63 -4.83 -4.06 11.98
C SER A 63 -5.36 -5.04 10.91
N ASP A 64 -6.08 -4.53 9.90
CA ASP A 64 -6.51 -5.33 8.74
C ASP A 64 -5.43 -5.28 7.64
N PRO A 65 -4.65 -6.36 7.43
CA PRO A 65 -3.60 -6.39 6.41
C PRO A 65 -4.15 -6.42 4.96
N TYR A 66 -5.46 -6.60 4.79
CA TYR A 66 -6.14 -6.67 3.50
C TYR A 66 -6.95 -5.40 3.20
N GLU A 67 -6.81 -4.36 4.04
CA GLU A 67 -7.38 -3.05 3.78
C GLU A 67 -6.83 -2.51 2.45
N ASP A 68 -7.75 -2.24 1.52
CA ASP A 68 -7.44 -1.68 0.22
C ASP A 68 -7.90 -0.22 0.18
N TRP A 69 -6.93 0.68 0.28
CA TRP A 69 -7.14 2.12 0.25
C TRP A 69 -7.36 2.67 -1.17
N ASP A 70 -7.18 1.87 -2.24
CA ASP A 70 -7.53 2.29 -3.61
C ASP A 70 -9.06 2.31 -3.82
N LYS A 71 -9.85 1.67 -2.95
CA LYS A 71 -11.33 1.68 -3.00
C LYS A 71 -11.96 3.03 -2.66
N ASP A 72 -11.22 3.91 -2.00
CA ASP A 72 -11.69 5.27 -1.66
C ASP A 72 -11.65 6.23 -2.86
N LYS A 73 -11.12 5.81 -4.02
CA LYS A 73 -11.23 6.56 -5.29
C LYS A 73 -12.57 6.33 -6.01
N GLY A 74 -13.64 6.07 -5.25
CA GLY A 74 -15.00 5.97 -5.76
C GLY A 74 -15.36 7.22 -6.57
N GLY A 75 -15.53 7.01 -7.88
CA GLY A 75 -15.96 8.04 -8.82
C GLY A 75 -17.23 8.73 -8.35
N ASN A 76 -17.36 10.00 -8.73
CA ASN A 76 -18.61 10.74 -8.60
C ASN A 76 -19.74 9.92 -9.28
N PRO A 77 -20.79 9.49 -8.55
CA PRO A 77 -21.89 8.69 -9.14
C PRO A 77 -22.67 9.40 -10.25
N ASN A 78 -22.37 10.67 -10.53
CA ASN A 78 -23.13 11.54 -11.43
C ASN A 78 -22.50 11.80 -12.82
N GLU A 79 -21.44 11.10 -13.22
CA GLU A 79 -20.85 11.25 -14.58
C GLU A 79 -21.22 10.14 -15.59
N GLN A 80 -22.42 9.56 -15.46
CA GLN A 80 -23.04 8.82 -16.57
C GLN A 80 -24.41 9.41 -16.90
N LYS A 81 -24.42 10.42 -17.77
CA LYS A 81 -25.52 10.73 -18.70
C LYS A 81 -24.96 11.30 -19.99
#